data_AF-A0A3Q3GGD5-F1
#
_entry.id   AF-A0A3Q3GGD5-F1
#
_cell.length_a   1.000
_cell.length_b   1.000
_cell.length_c   1.000
_cell.angle_alpha   90.00
_cell.angle_beta   90.00
_cell.angle_gamma   90.00
#
_symmetry.space_group_name_H-M   'P 1'
#
loop_
_entity.id
_entity.type
_entity.pdbx_description
1 polymer ?
#
loop_
_entity_poly.entity_id
_entity_poly.type
_entity_poly.pdbx_seq_one_letter_code
_entity_poly.pdbx_strand_id
1 'polypeptide(L)'
;MATSLICGRLTASLRNSGARNTISSASKVLGGTSGLLGGHVSQVQPPHLQQQQRNLSLHEYMSIGLLKEAGIAVPAGMVASSSDEAYSVAKQIGSKDLVVKAQVLAGGRGKGTFEGGLKGGVRIVYSPEEARDISSQMIGRKLYTKQTGEAGRICNQVFICERRYPRREYYFAITMERAFQVAQKMGFPPALINEAAESMIKLYNVFIKYDASMVEINPMVEDSSGIVMCMDAKINFDSNAEYRQKKVFEMQDWTQEDPRDRQAAKADLNYIGLDGTIGCLVNGAGLAMATMDIIKLHGGTPANFLDVGGGATAHQVTEAFKLITSDRKVQAILVNIFGGIMRCDVIAQGIIMAVRDLDLKIPIVVRLQGTRVDDAKALIAASPLKILACDDLDEAAKMVVKLSEIVSLAKEAQVDITFQLPI
;
A
#
# COMPACT_ATOMS: atom_id res chain seq x y z
N MET A 1 14.86 8.48 -49.59
CA MET A 1 13.77 7.83 -50.36
C MET A 1 12.82 7.18 -49.38
N ALA A 2 11.51 7.45 -49.53
CA ALA A 2 10.30 6.80 -48.97
C ALA A 2 10.31 6.42 -47.48
N THR A 3 9.72 7.16 -46.54
CA THR A 3 8.30 7.53 -46.29
C THR A 3 7.42 6.38 -45.75
N SER A 4 6.93 6.59 -44.52
CA SER A 4 5.98 5.78 -43.76
C SER A 4 4.63 5.58 -44.49
N LEU A 5 4.05 4.37 -44.40
CA LEU A 5 2.69 4.05 -44.83
C LEU A 5 1.89 3.57 -43.62
N ILE A 6 1.07 4.48 -43.10
CA ILE A 6 -0.04 4.24 -42.19
C ILE A 6 -1.22 3.78 -43.06
N CYS A 7 -1.82 2.62 -42.76
CA CYS A 7 -3.09 2.20 -43.35
C CYS A 7 -4.13 2.09 -42.24
N GLY A 8 -5.00 3.10 -42.15
CA GLY A 8 -6.24 3.05 -41.39
C GLY A 8 -7.38 2.55 -42.26
N ARG A 9 -8.32 1.82 -41.67
CA ARG A 9 -9.67 1.60 -42.23
C ARG A 9 -10.71 2.09 -41.24
N LEU A 10 -11.28 3.25 -41.57
CA LEU A 10 -12.60 3.70 -41.15
C LEU A 10 -13.61 3.21 -42.18
N THR A 11 -14.72 2.63 -41.74
CA THR A 11 -15.96 2.57 -42.52
C THR A 11 -17.11 2.96 -41.61
N ALA A 12 -17.84 3.99 -42.02
CA ALA A 12 -19.03 4.52 -41.38
C ALA A 12 -20.28 4.22 -42.23
N SER A 13 -21.44 4.46 -41.58
CA SER A 13 -22.81 4.55 -42.14
C SER A 13 -23.59 3.22 -42.17
N LEU A 14 -24.90 3.12 -41.85
CA LEU A 14 -26.00 4.10 -41.84
C LEU A 14 -27.11 3.68 -40.84
N ARG A 15 -27.91 4.66 -40.41
CA ARG A 15 -29.13 4.58 -39.58
C ARG A 15 -30.27 3.83 -40.29
N ASN A 16 -31.13 3.15 -39.52
CA ASN A 16 -32.58 3.28 -39.73
C ASN A 16 -33.41 3.02 -38.45
N SER A 17 -34.62 3.55 -38.47
CA SER A 17 -35.51 4.00 -37.38
C SER A 17 -36.59 3.01 -36.91
N GLY A 18 -37.15 3.29 -35.71
CA GLY A 18 -38.50 2.91 -35.23
C GLY A 18 -38.47 1.87 -34.10
N ALA A 19 -39.31 1.88 -33.06
CA ALA A 19 -40.39 2.75 -32.61
C ALA A 19 -40.63 2.48 -31.11
N ARG A 20 -41.40 3.37 -30.48
CA ARG A 20 -41.82 3.39 -29.05
C ARG A 20 -42.47 2.10 -28.57
N ASN A 21 -42.31 1.77 -27.28
CA ASN A 21 -43.45 1.68 -26.35
C ASN A 21 -43.00 1.59 -24.88
N THR A 22 -43.66 2.42 -24.08
CA THR A 22 -43.77 2.46 -22.62
C THR A 22 -44.32 1.17 -22.02
N ILE A 23 -44.02 0.87 -20.75
CA ILE A 23 -45.00 0.63 -19.67
C ILE A 23 -44.26 0.53 -18.33
N SER A 24 -44.78 1.25 -17.34
CA SER A 24 -44.39 1.30 -15.94
C SER A 24 -45.02 0.18 -15.12
N SER A 25 -44.44 -0.07 -13.95
CA SER A 25 -45.09 -0.36 -12.66
C SER A 25 -46.06 -1.56 -12.53
N ALA A 26 -45.70 -2.51 -11.67
CA ALA A 26 -46.65 -3.10 -10.72
C ALA A 26 -45.93 -3.74 -9.52
N SER A 27 -46.27 -3.27 -8.32
CA SER A 27 -45.96 -3.85 -7.01
C SER A 27 -47.10 -4.74 -6.52
N LYS A 28 -46.78 -5.65 -5.59
CA LYS A 28 -47.62 -6.35 -4.59
C LYS A 28 -48.53 -7.51 -5.04
N VAL A 29 -48.46 -8.60 -4.25
CA VAL A 29 -49.55 -9.34 -3.53
C VAL A 29 -48.85 -10.50 -2.75
N LEU A 30 -48.65 -10.37 -1.41
CA LEU A 30 -49.32 -11.09 -0.27
C LEU A 30 -49.07 -12.62 -0.24
N GLY A 31 -48.78 -13.37 0.83
CA GLY A 31 -48.84 -13.20 2.29
C GLY A 31 -49.51 -14.44 2.95
N GLY A 32 -48.87 -15.09 3.94
CA GLY A 32 -49.40 -16.16 4.86
C GLY A 32 -49.22 -17.62 4.39
N THR A 33 -48.89 -18.65 5.19
CA THR A 33 -49.12 -18.96 6.62
C THR A 33 -48.13 -20.01 7.19
N SER A 34 -48.06 -20.07 8.53
CA SER A 34 -47.19 -20.84 9.43
C SER A 34 -47.24 -22.39 9.37
N GLY A 35 -46.13 -23.05 9.75
CA GLY A 35 -46.12 -24.47 10.16
C GLY A 35 -44.74 -25.13 10.27
N LEU A 36 -44.24 -25.26 11.51
CA LEU A 36 -43.51 -26.43 12.06
C LEU A 36 -42.41 -27.12 11.23
N LEU A 37 -41.16 -26.65 11.36
CA LEU A 37 -39.97 -27.52 11.39
C LEU A 37 -38.89 -26.87 12.26
N GLY A 38 -38.74 -27.36 13.48
CA GLY A 38 -37.60 -27.06 14.35
C GLY A 38 -36.38 -27.80 13.82
N GLY A 39 -35.42 -27.05 13.28
CA GLY A 39 -34.07 -27.52 13.00
C GLY A 39 -33.10 -26.54 13.65
N HIS A 40 -32.22 -27.05 14.52
CA HIS A 40 -31.09 -26.32 15.08
C HIS A 40 -30.24 -25.72 13.96
N VAL A 41 -30.47 -24.45 13.64
CA VAL A 41 -29.50 -23.65 12.89
C VAL A 41 -28.44 -23.24 13.91
N SER A 42 -27.37 -24.03 13.98
CA SER A 42 -26.10 -23.57 14.57
C SER A 42 -25.75 -22.26 13.87
N GLN A 43 -25.83 -21.16 14.60
CA GLN A 43 -25.35 -19.86 14.14
C GLN A 43 -23.85 -20.01 13.85
N VAL A 44 -23.51 -20.18 12.57
CA VAL A 44 -22.16 -19.98 12.09
C VAL A 44 -21.84 -18.52 12.37
N GLN A 45 -20.98 -18.26 13.34
CA GLN A 45 -20.42 -16.94 13.58
C GLN A 45 -19.84 -16.43 12.25
N PRO A 46 -20.14 -15.19 11.83
CA PRO A 46 -19.47 -14.64 10.66
C PRO A 46 -17.96 -14.67 10.92
N PRO A 47 -17.14 -15.01 9.91
CA PRO A 47 -15.69 -14.96 10.06
C PRO A 47 -15.34 -13.55 10.52
N HIS A 48 -14.51 -13.45 11.57
CA HIS A 48 -13.94 -12.20 12.03
C HIS A 48 -13.55 -11.39 10.79
N LEU A 49 -14.12 -10.18 10.65
CA LEU A 49 -13.75 -9.22 9.61
C LEU A 49 -12.26 -8.97 9.76
N GLN A 50 -11.48 -9.72 8.98
CA GLN A 50 -10.03 -9.75 9.06
C GLN A 50 -9.56 -8.37 8.63
N GLN A 51 -9.00 -7.61 9.57
CA GLN A 51 -8.44 -6.30 9.27
C GLN A 51 -7.41 -6.46 8.16
N GLN A 52 -7.51 -5.62 7.14
CA GLN A 52 -6.56 -5.60 6.04
C GLN A 52 -5.23 -5.03 6.57
N GLN A 53 -4.37 -5.93 7.04
CA GLN A 53 -3.04 -5.60 7.50
C GLN A 53 -2.06 -5.55 6.32
N ARG A 54 -0.99 -4.77 6.48
CA ARG A 54 -0.01 -4.51 5.41
C ARG A 54 0.92 -5.70 5.28
N ASN A 55 1.02 -6.23 4.06
CA ASN A 55 1.97 -7.30 3.74
C ASN A 55 3.42 -6.80 3.83
N LEU A 56 4.25 -7.52 4.58
CA LEU A 56 5.68 -7.26 4.66
C LEU A 56 6.35 -7.47 3.29
N SER A 57 7.27 -6.58 2.93
CA SER A 57 8.14 -6.70 1.75
C SER A 57 9.59 -6.68 2.20
N LEU A 58 10.42 -7.57 1.67
CA LEU A 58 11.86 -7.60 1.96
C LEU A 58 12.68 -6.95 0.84
N HIS A 59 13.88 -6.49 1.19
CA HIS A 59 14.87 -6.05 0.21
C HIS A 59 15.28 -7.21 -0.71
N GLU A 60 15.79 -6.88 -1.90
CA GLU A 60 16.19 -7.88 -2.90
C GLU A 60 17.25 -8.82 -2.33
N TYR A 61 18.27 -8.31 -1.64
CA TYR A 61 19.34 -9.15 -1.09
C TYR A 61 18.83 -10.16 -0.04
N MET A 62 17.82 -9.78 0.75
CA MET A 62 17.19 -10.66 1.74
C MET A 62 16.36 -11.73 1.03
N SER A 63 15.58 -11.34 0.03
CA SER A 63 14.80 -12.26 -0.81
C SER A 63 15.73 -13.28 -1.48
N ILE A 64 16.81 -12.83 -2.12
CA ILE A 64 17.87 -13.67 -2.70
C ILE A 64 18.49 -14.60 -1.65
N GLY A 65 18.73 -14.12 -0.43
CA GLY A 65 19.21 -14.93 0.69
C GLY A 65 18.27 -16.11 0.99
N LEU A 66 16.96 -15.86 1.08
CA LEU A 66 15.95 -16.90 1.30
C LEU A 66 15.90 -17.92 0.15
N LEU A 67 16.04 -17.46 -1.10
CA LEU A 67 16.11 -18.35 -2.27
C LEU A 67 17.37 -19.22 -2.26
N LYS A 68 18.51 -18.64 -1.89
CA LYS A 68 19.79 -19.35 -1.77
C LYS A 68 19.73 -20.42 -0.68
N GLU A 69 19.15 -20.11 0.48
CA GLU A 69 18.90 -21.08 1.55
C GLU A 69 18.02 -22.26 1.07
N ALA A 70 17.12 -22.02 0.12
CA ALA A 70 16.27 -23.06 -0.49
C ALA A 70 16.95 -23.81 -1.66
N GLY A 71 18.22 -23.54 -1.95
CA GLY A 71 18.98 -24.20 -3.01
C GLY A 71 18.54 -23.78 -4.42
N ILE A 72 18.02 -22.57 -4.57
CA ILE A 72 17.69 -21.96 -5.87
C ILE A 72 18.91 -21.17 -6.36
N ALA A 73 19.23 -21.33 -7.64
CA ALA A 73 20.34 -20.61 -8.26
C ALA A 73 20.04 -19.11 -8.36
N VAL A 74 20.95 -18.31 -7.79
CA VAL A 74 20.91 -16.85 -7.76
C VAL A 74 22.32 -16.30 -8.02
N PRO A 75 22.49 -15.08 -8.54
CA PRO A 75 23.79 -14.46 -8.71
C PRO A 75 24.55 -14.35 -7.38
N ALA A 76 25.85 -14.64 -7.39
CA ALA A 76 26.70 -14.39 -6.25
C ALA A 76 26.80 -12.88 -5.98
N GLY A 77 26.54 -12.46 -4.75
CA GLY A 77 26.62 -11.06 -4.36
C GLY A 77 26.55 -10.86 -2.85
N MET A 78 26.90 -9.66 -2.42
CA MET A 78 26.92 -9.23 -1.01
C MET A 78 26.40 -7.80 -0.89
N VAL A 79 25.88 -7.46 0.28
CA VAL A 79 25.38 -6.11 0.58
C VAL A 79 26.53 -5.22 1.07
N ALA A 80 26.42 -3.92 0.80
CA ALA A 80 27.30 -2.90 1.35
C ALA A 80 26.48 -1.71 1.85
N SER A 81 26.83 -1.21 3.04
CA SER A 81 26.21 -0.06 3.71
C SER A 81 27.07 1.20 3.67
N SER A 82 28.27 1.11 3.08
CA SER A 82 29.15 2.25 2.80
C SER A 82 29.85 2.09 1.45
N SER A 83 30.37 3.18 0.90
CA SER A 83 31.15 3.13 -0.35
C SER A 83 32.42 2.28 -0.18
N ASP A 84 33.10 2.37 0.95
CA ASP A 84 34.33 1.58 1.21
C ASP A 84 34.04 0.10 1.42
N GLU A 85 32.89 -0.23 1.99
CA GLU A 85 32.40 -1.61 2.04
C GLU A 85 32.07 -2.11 0.63
N ALA A 86 31.44 -1.28 -0.22
CA ALA A 86 31.14 -1.64 -1.61
C ALA A 86 32.43 -1.94 -2.40
N TYR A 87 33.49 -1.18 -2.16
CA TYR A 87 34.83 -1.46 -2.72
C TYR A 87 35.36 -2.82 -2.27
N SER A 88 35.29 -3.09 -0.97
CA SER A 88 35.79 -4.33 -0.36
C SER A 88 35.01 -5.56 -0.86
N VAL A 89 33.70 -5.44 -0.94
CA VAL A 89 32.79 -6.46 -1.50
C VAL A 89 33.09 -6.71 -2.97
N ALA A 90 33.26 -5.66 -3.78
CA ALA A 90 33.59 -5.79 -5.19
C ALA A 90 34.92 -6.55 -5.40
N LYS A 91 35.93 -6.28 -4.57
CA LYS A 91 37.18 -7.06 -4.57
C LYS A 91 36.97 -8.52 -4.19
N GLN A 92 36.14 -8.79 -3.19
CA GLN A 92 35.90 -10.14 -2.71
C GLN A 92 35.15 -11.00 -3.73
N ILE A 93 34.24 -10.42 -4.52
CA ILE A 93 33.57 -11.14 -5.61
C ILE A 93 34.57 -11.55 -6.70
N GLY A 94 35.65 -10.77 -6.91
CA GLY A 94 36.75 -11.13 -7.80
C GLY A 94 36.43 -11.11 -9.30
N SER A 95 35.23 -10.69 -9.68
CA SER A 95 34.83 -10.45 -11.08
C SER A 95 35.10 -9.00 -11.47
N LYS A 96 35.49 -8.79 -12.73
CA LYS A 96 35.58 -7.43 -13.30
C LYS A 96 34.21 -6.87 -13.64
N ASP A 97 33.31 -7.72 -14.13
CA ASP A 97 31.96 -7.31 -14.50
C ASP A 97 31.01 -7.51 -13.30
N LEU A 98 30.60 -6.39 -12.72
CA LEU A 98 29.76 -6.33 -11.52
C LEU A 98 28.50 -5.51 -11.79
N VAL A 99 27.49 -5.69 -10.94
CA VAL A 99 26.28 -4.89 -10.92
C VAL A 99 26.07 -4.33 -9.52
N VAL A 100 25.90 -3.01 -9.44
CA VAL A 100 25.49 -2.26 -8.23
C VAL A 100 23.98 -2.08 -8.29
N LYS A 101 23.25 -2.65 -7.34
CA LYS A 101 21.79 -2.53 -7.24
C LYS A 101 21.38 -1.84 -5.94
N ALA A 102 20.75 -0.68 -6.05
CA ALA A 102 20.18 0.05 -4.92
C ALA A 102 19.14 -0.80 -4.18
N GLN A 103 19.27 -0.91 -2.85
CA GLN A 103 18.31 -1.61 -2.00
C GLN A 103 17.28 -0.60 -1.50
N VAL A 104 16.11 -0.62 -2.14
CA VAL A 104 14.95 0.25 -1.88
C VAL A 104 13.68 -0.57 -2.08
N LEU A 105 12.72 -0.50 -1.15
CA LEU A 105 11.44 -1.22 -1.24
C LEU A 105 10.45 -0.55 -2.22
N ALA A 106 10.87 -0.40 -3.47
CA ALA A 106 10.05 0.08 -4.57
C ALA A 106 10.50 -0.54 -5.89
N GLY A 107 9.55 -0.81 -6.79
CA GLY A 107 9.83 -1.21 -8.16
C GLY A 107 10.33 -0.06 -9.03
N GLY A 108 10.82 -0.40 -10.23
CA GLY A 108 11.25 0.58 -11.23
C GLY A 108 12.60 1.25 -10.95
N ARG A 109 13.42 0.67 -10.05
CA ARG A 109 14.74 1.20 -9.64
C ARG A 109 15.63 1.56 -10.82
N GLY A 110 15.71 0.70 -11.85
CA GLY A 110 16.53 0.94 -13.04
C GLY A 110 16.20 2.22 -13.83
N LYS A 111 14.96 2.73 -13.73
CA LYS A 111 14.51 3.98 -14.37
C LYS A 111 14.37 5.15 -13.39
N GLY A 112 14.66 4.93 -12.11
CA GLY A 112 14.58 5.95 -11.06
C GLY A 112 15.69 6.99 -11.18
N THR A 113 15.56 8.08 -10.43
CA THR A 113 16.59 9.13 -10.31
C THR A 113 16.88 9.37 -8.85
N PHE A 114 18.15 9.44 -8.48
CA PHE A 114 18.57 9.79 -7.13
C PHE A 114 18.57 11.30 -6.93
N GLU A 115 18.39 11.69 -5.67
CA GLU A 115 18.82 12.99 -5.16
C GLU A 115 20.31 13.23 -5.52
N GLY A 116 20.61 14.39 -6.10
CA GLY A 116 21.93 14.68 -6.67
C GLY A 116 22.12 14.25 -8.13
N GLY A 117 21.07 13.71 -8.79
CA GLY A 117 20.99 13.63 -10.25
C GLY A 117 21.47 12.33 -10.89
N LEU A 118 21.98 11.37 -10.13
CA LEU A 118 22.35 10.05 -10.66
C LEU A 118 21.10 9.34 -11.20
N LYS A 119 21.13 8.92 -12.47
CA LYS A 119 20.03 8.19 -13.12
C LYS A 119 20.26 6.67 -13.05
N GLY A 120 19.22 5.98 -12.59
CA GLY A 120 19.16 4.52 -12.50
C GLY A 120 19.74 3.96 -11.20
N GLY A 121 18.94 3.16 -10.50
CA GLY A 121 19.33 2.41 -9.29
C GLY A 121 19.94 1.03 -9.58
N VAL A 122 20.20 0.70 -10.84
CA VAL A 122 20.91 -0.53 -11.24
C VAL A 122 21.99 -0.12 -12.23
N ARG A 123 23.26 -0.34 -11.89
CA ARG A 123 24.42 0.11 -12.66
C ARG A 123 25.39 -1.03 -12.86
N ILE A 124 25.81 -1.25 -14.09
CA ILE A 124 26.93 -2.15 -14.39
C ILE A 124 28.21 -1.36 -14.16
N VAL A 125 29.18 -1.98 -13.49
CA VAL A 125 30.50 -1.40 -13.19
C VAL A 125 31.59 -2.43 -13.51
N TYR A 126 32.79 -1.93 -13.81
CA TYR A 126 33.90 -2.72 -14.34
C TYR A 126 35.13 -2.77 -13.43
N SER A 127 35.05 -2.14 -12.25
CA SER A 127 36.11 -2.12 -11.26
C SER A 127 35.56 -1.89 -9.84
N PRO A 128 36.28 -2.33 -8.79
CA PRO A 128 35.95 -1.99 -7.41
C PRO A 128 35.90 -0.48 -7.14
N GLU A 129 36.78 0.29 -7.80
CA GLU A 129 36.81 1.75 -7.73
C GLU A 129 35.51 2.36 -8.27
N GLU A 130 35.04 1.91 -9.43
CA GLU A 130 33.76 2.37 -9.99
C GLU A 130 32.57 1.94 -9.12
N ALA A 131 32.61 0.75 -8.53
CA ALA A 131 31.61 0.32 -7.56
C ALA A 131 31.53 1.29 -6.38
N ARG A 132 32.68 1.68 -5.80
CA ARG A 132 32.76 2.67 -4.72
C ARG A 132 32.13 4.00 -5.12
N ASP A 133 32.52 4.52 -6.28
CA ASP A 133 32.10 5.85 -6.75
C ASP A 133 30.59 5.91 -7.02
N ILE A 134 30.04 4.87 -7.65
CA ILE A 134 28.59 4.76 -7.86
C ILE A 134 27.85 4.59 -6.53
N SER A 135 28.33 3.73 -5.64
CA SER A 135 27.70 3.53 -4.33
C SER A 135 27.69 4.79 -3.47
N SER A 136 28.72 5.64 -3.55
CA SER A 136 28.77 6.93 -2.84
C SER A 136 27.67 7.92 -3.27
N GLN A 137 27.14 7.75 -4.48
CA GLN A 137 26.06 8.57 -5.02
C GLN A 137 24.67 7.97 -4.76
N MET A 138 24.61 6.71 -4.28
CA MET A 138 23.37 6.01 -3.94
C MET A 138 23.12 6.02 -2.42
N ILE A 139 24.12 5.60 -1.64
CA ILE A 139 23.98 5.39 -0.20
C ILE A 139 23.77 6.72 0.51
N GLY A 140 22.76 6.78 1.38
CA GLY A 140 22.36 7.98 2.11
C GLY A 140 21.53 8.97 1.28
N ARG A 141 21.16 8.63 0.04
CA ARG A 141 20.35 9.50 -0.84
C ARG A 141 18.99 8.91 -1.17
N LYS A 142 18.01 9.77 -1.42
CA LYS A 142 16.67 9.34 -1.83
C LYS A 142 16.64 8.93 -3.30
N LEU A 143 16.03 7.78 -3.59
CA LEU A 143 15.69 7.32 -4.93
C LEU A 143 14.21 7.64 -5.22
N TYR A 144 13.97 8.35 -6.32
CA TYR A 144 12.64 8.66 -6.81
C TYR A 144 12.29 7.74 -7.98
N THR A 145 11.18 7.01 -7.87
CA THR A 145 10.61 6.18 -8.93
C THR A 145 9.13 6.54 -9.14
N LYS A 146 8.51 6.03 -10.21
CA LYS A 146 7.07 6.18 -10.43
C LYS A 146 6.22 5.65 -9.27
N GLN A 147 6.72 4.68 -8.51
CA GLN A 147 5.99 4.05 -7.40
C GLN A 147 6.20 4.77 -6.06
N THR A 148 7.27 5.56 -5.91
CA THR A 148 7.54 6.31 -4.66
C THR A 148 6.94 7.71 -4.67
N GLY A 149 6.52 8.21 -5.84
CA GLY A 149 6.10 9.60 -6.00
C GLY A 149 7.21 10.59 -5.63
N GLU A 150 6.79 11.79 -5.21
CA GLU A 150 7.69 12.89 -4.82
C GLU A 150 8.40 12.64 -3.48
N ALA A 151 7.87 11.77 -2.62
CA ALA A 151 8.48 11.47 -1.32
C ALA A 151 9.85 10.79 -1.47
N GLY A 152 10.00 9.96 -2.52
CA GLY A 152 11.15 9.10 -2.72
C GLY A 152 11.30 8.05 -1.60
N ARG A 153 12.35 7.23 -1.69
CA ARG A 153 12.75 6.34 -0.59
C ARG A 153 14.26 6.39 -0.40
N ILE A 154 14.71 6.40 0.86
CA ILE A 154 16.13 6.46 1.19
C ILE A 154 16.83 5.16 0.76
N CYS A 155 18.00 5.25 0.14
CA CYS A 155 18.84 4.09 -0.12
C CYS A 155 19.95 4.03 0.92
N ASN A 156 19.84 3.12 1.89
CA ASN A 156 20.86 2.95 2.94
C ASN A 156 21.91 1.90 2.57
N GLN A 157 21.61 1.04 1.60
CA GLN A 157 22.44 -0.10 1.23
C GLN A 157 22.37 -0.35 -0.27
N VAL A 158 23.43 -0.96 -0.79
CA VAL A 158 23.50 -1.47 -2.17
C VAL A 158 23.85 -2.95 -2.15
N PHE A 159 23.30 -3.70 -3.10
CA PHE A 159 23.68 -5.09 -3.35
C PHE A 159 24.65 -5.11 -4.53
N ILE A 160 25.86 -5.59 -4.29
CA ILE A 160 26.88 -5.77 -5.31
C ILE A 160 26.87 -7.25 -5.70
N CYS A 161 26.64 -7.54 -6.96
CA CYS A 161 26.63 -8.92 -7.46
C CYS A 161 27.44 -9.07 -8.73
N GLU A 162 27.85 -10.31 -9.03
CA GLU A 162 28.42 -10.65 -10.32
C GLU A 162 27.43 -10.32 -11.45
N ARG A 163 27.96 -9.87 -12.59
CA ARG A 163 27.16 -9.73 -13.79
C ARG A 163 26.98 -11.10 -14.44
N ARG A 164 25.74 -11.45 -14.77
CA ARG A 164 25.40 -12.59 -15.63
C ARG A 164 24.99 -12.12 -17.02
N TYR A 165 25.11 -12.99 -18.01
CA TYR A 165 24.83 -12.68 -19.41
C TYR A 165 23.63 -13.53 -19.88
N PRO A 166 22.40 -13.08 -19.61
CA PRO A 166 21.21 -13.84 -19.94
C PRO A 166 21.10 -14.02 -21.46
N ARG A 167 20.84 -15.26 -21.90
CA ARG A 167 20.46 -15.60 -23.28
C ARG A 167 18.97 -15.39 -23.51
N ARG A 168 18.18 -15.72 -22.49
CA ARG A 168 16.71 -15.61 -22.49
C ARG A 168 16.25 -15.13 -21.13
N GLU A 169 15.24 -14.26 -21.16
CA GLU A 169 14.61 -13.73 -19.95
C GLU A 169 13.16 -14.18 -19.92
N TYR A 170 12.73 -14.62 -18.75
CA TYR A 170 11.40 -15.11 -18.48
C TYR A 170 10.84 -14.40 -17.25
N TYR A 171 9.54 -14.22 -17.22
CA TYR A 171 8.82 -13.74 -16.04
C TYR A 171 8.18 -14.92 -15.31
N PHE A 172 8.45 -15.05 -14.02
CA PHE A 172 7.84 -16.09 -13.19
C PHE A 172 7.27 -15.49 -11.91
N ALA A 173 6.03 -15.82 -11.60
CA ALA A 173 5.43 -15.52 -10.31
C ALA A 173 4.59 -16.72 -9.86
N ILE A 174 4.64 -17.03 -8.57
CA ILE A 174 3.77 -18.06 -7.97
C ILE A 174 2.63 -17.36 -7.25
N THR A 175 1.44 -17.62 -7.77
CA THR A 175 0.16 -17.57 -7.06
C THR A 175 -0.40 -18.99 -7.04
N MET A 176 -1.51 -19.28 -6.34
CA MET A 176 -2.05 -20.64 -6.20
C MET A 176 -2.44 -21.30 -7.55
N GLU A 177 -1.50 -21.90 -8.29
CA GLU A 177 -1.74 -22.79 -9.44
C GLU A 177 -0.49 -23.65 -9.84
N ARG A 178 -0.69 -24.66 -10.70
CA ARG A 178 0.21 -25.82 -10.91
C ARG A 178 1.50 -25.51 -11.71
N ALA A 179 2.67 -25.75 -11.11
CA ALA A 179 4.01 -25.41 -11.61
C ALA A 179 4.45 -26.08 -12.94
N PHE A 180 4.10 -27.34 -13.23
CA PHE A 180 4.67 -28.06 -14.38
C PHE A 180 4.21 -27.52 -15.75
N GLN A 181 2.93 -27.14 -15.86
CA GLN A 181 2.40 -26.56 -17.10
C GLN A 181 2.94 -25.15 -17.36
N VAL A 182 3.39 -24.45 -16.31
CA VAL A 182 3.94 -23.10 -16.40
C VAL A 182 5.32 -23.14 -17.06
N ALA A 183 6.20 -24.08 -16.68
CA ALA A 183 7.54 -24.20 -17.27
C ALA A 183 7.52 -24.40 -18.80
N GLN A 184 6.65 -25.27 -19.32
CA GLN A 184 6.50 -25.48 -20.77
C GLN A 184 5.96 -24.25 -21.48
N LYS A 185 4.96 -23.57 -20.90
CA LYS A 185 4.34 -22.37 -21.49
C LYS A 185 5.28 -21.15 -21.48
N MET A 186 6.26 -21.11 -20.58
CA MET A 186 7.24 -20.04 -20.51
C MET A 186 8.29 -20.07 -21.63
N GLY A 187 8.42 -21.19 -22.37
CA GLY A 187 9.32 -21.25 -23.53
C GLY A 187 10.79 -21.56 -23.19
N PHE A 188 11.04 -22.25 -22.08
CA PHE A 188 12.36 -22.84 -21.80
C PHE A 188 12.74 -23.86 -22.89
N PRO A 189 14.01 -23.92 -23.32
CA PRO A 189 14.49 -24.98 -24.21
C PRO A 189 14.22 -26.37 -23.60
N PRO A 190 13.89 -27.40 -24.41
CA PRO A 190 13.57 -28.74 -23.89
C PRO A 190 14.58 -29.31 -22.89
N ALA A 191 15.87 -29.03 -23.09
CA ALA A 191 16.95 -29.48 -22.20
C ALA A 191 16.90 -28.85 -20.79
N LEU A 192 16.31 -27.66 -20.66
CA LEU A 192 16.27 -26.88 -19.40
C LEU A 192 14.90 -26.92 -18.71
N ILE A 193 13.90 -27.57 -19.31
CA ILE A 193 12.54 -27.63 -18.73
C ILE A 193 12.56 -28.27 -17.35
N ASN A 194 13.33 -29.35 -17.16
CA ASN A 194 13.40 -30.04 -15.86
C ASN A 194 14.05 -29.16 -14.78
N GLU A 195 15.16 -28.50 -15.09
CA GLU A 195 15.85 -27.60 -14.15
C GLU A 195 14.98 -26.37 -13.79
N ALA A 196 14.28 -25.81 -14.79
CA ALA A 196 13.30 -24.75 -14.56
C ALA A 196 12.16 -25.25 -13.66
N ALA A 197 11.59 -26.43 -13.94
CA ALA A 197 10.52 -27.01 -13.13
C ALA A 197 10.96 -27.29 -11.68
N GLU A 198 12.18 -27.81 -11.46
CA GLU A 198 12.75 -27.99 -10.13
C GLU A 198 12.88 -26.66 -9.38
N SER A 199 13.36 -25.61 -10.06
CA SER A 199 13.46 -24.27 -9.50
C SER A 199 12.07 -23.72 -9.12
N MET A 200 11.06 -23.93 -9.95
CA MET A 200 9.67 -23.55 -9.67
C MET A 200 9.08 -24.29 -8.45
N ILE A 201 9.38 -25.59 -8.30
CA ILE A 201 8.97 -26.38 -7.13
C ILE A 201 9.66 -25.85 -5.85
N LYS A 202 10.95 -25.52 -5.92
CA LYS A 202 11.66 -24.91 -4.78
C LYS A 202 11.07 -23.54 -4.42
N LEU A 203 10.74 -22.71 -5.42
CA LEU A 203 10.07 -21.43 -5.22
C LEU A 203 8.69 -21.61 -4.56
N TYR A 204 7.94 -22.64 -4.94
CA TYR A 204 6.69 -22.99 -4.28
C TYR A 204 6.91 -23.40 -2.82
N ASN A 205 7.97 -24.16 -2.53
CA ASN A 205 8.31 -24.51 -1.15
C ASN A 205 8.71 -23.27 -0.33
N VAL A 206 9.41 -22.29 -0.91
CA VAL A 206 9.67 -20.99 -0.27
C VAL A 206 8.36 -20.26 0.01
N PHE A 207 7.45 -20.21 -0.97
CA PHE A 207 6.14 -19.58 -0.83
C PHE A 207 5.35 -20.15 0.35
N ILE A 208 5.27 -21.47 0.47
CA ILE A 208 4.56 -22.15 1.56
C ILE A 208 5.31 -22.03 2.89
N LYS A 209 6.64 -22.25 2.91
CA LYS A 209 7.44 -22.28 4.13
C LYS A 209 7.41 -20.96 4.89
N TYR A 210 7.44 -19.84 4.17
CA TYR A 210 7.53 -18.52 4.77
C TYR A 210 6.19 -17.76 4.80
N ASP A 211 5.07 -18.42 4.49
CA ASP A 211 3.76 -17.77 4.38
C ASP A 211 3.80 -16.54 3.45
N ALA A 212 4.44 -16.71 2.29
CA ALA A 212 4.48 -15.66 1.29
C ALA A 212 3.09 -15.46 0.69
N SER A 213 2.67 -14.21 0.53
CA SER A 213 1.51 -13.84 -0.29
C SER A 213 1.88 -13.77 -1.78
N MET A 214 3.15 -13.53 -2.10
CA MET A 214 3.66 -13.53 -3.47
C MET A 214 5.17 -13.82 -3.49
N VAL A 215 5.62 -14.63 -4.46
CA VAL A 215 7.03 -14.74 -4.85
C VAL A 215 7.12 -14.40 -6.34
N GLU A 216 7.73 -13.26 -6.64
CA GLU A 216 7.94 -12.75 -8.01
C GLU A 216 9.43 -12.81 -8.36
N ILE A 217 9.76 -13.46 -9.47
CA ILE A 217 11.10 -13.52 -10.06
C ILE A 217 11.05 -12.82 -11.42
N ASN A 218 11.74 -11.69 -11.52
CA ASN A 218 11.72 -10.88 -12.73
C ASN A 218 13.07 -10.17 -13.00
N PRO A 219 13.97 -10.77 -13.80
CA PRO A 219 13.77 -11.97 -14.62
C PRO A 219 14.23 -13.29 -13.97
N MET A 220 13.59 -14.38 -14.35
CA MET A 220 14.18 -15.73 -14.34
C MET A 220 14.88 -15.94 -15.68
N VAL A 221 16.13 -16.39 -15.70
CA VAL A 221 16.96 -16.39 -16.92
C VAL A 221 17.58 -17.73 -17.23
N GLU A 222 17.84 -17.97 -18.51
CA GLU A 222 18.87 -18.88 -18.98
C GLU A 222 20.17 -18.08 -19.13
N ASP A 223 21.19 -18.33 -18.31
CA ASP A 223 22.52 -17.70 -18.46
C ASP A 223 23.27 -18.31 -19.66
N SER A 224 24.30 -17.61 -20.11
CA SER A 224 25.25 -18.03 -21.15
C SER A 224 25.89 -19.41 -20.94
N SER A 225 25.94 -19.90 -19.71
CA SER A 225 26.40 -21.26 -19.36
C SER A 225 25.32 -22.34 -19.49
N GLY A 226 24.09 -21.99 -19.87
CA GLY A 226 22.97 -22.93 -20.01
C GLY A 226 22.37 -23.36 -18.68
N ILE A 227 22.37 -22.48 -17.67
CA ILE A 227 21.84 -22.74 -16.31
C ILE A 227 20.64 -21.82 -16.10
N VAL A 228 19.60 -22.31 -15.41
CA VAL A 228 18.42 -21.53 -15.01
C VAL A 228 18.71 -20.78 -13.71
N MET A 229 18.49 -19.47 -13.69
CA MET A 229 18.83 -18.61 -12.54
C MET A 229 17.77 -17.55 -12.27
N CYS A 230 17.56 -17.20 -11.00
CA CYS A 230 16.69 -16.09 -10.57
C CYS A 230 17.53 -14.82 -10.38
N MET A 231 17.37 -13.81 -11.25
CA MET A 231 18.24 -12.62 -11.27
C MET A 231 17.79 -11.49 -10.36
N ASP A 232 16.49 -11.38 -10.11
CA ASP A 232 15.86 -10.44 -9.18
C ASP A 232 14.68 -11.17 -8.54
N ALA A 233 14.41 -10.86 -7.27
CA ALA A 233 13.35 -11.50 -6.50
C ALA A 233 12.65 -10.47 -5.61
N LYS A 234 11.32 -10.48 -5.68
CA LYS A 234 10.46 -9.73 -4.79
C LYS A 234 9.51 -10.69 -4.10
N ILE A 235 9.57 -10.71 -2.77
CA ILE A 235 8.71 -11.56 -1.94
C ILE A 235 7.86 -10.67 -1.05
N ASN A 236 6.55 -10.91 -1.08
CA ASN A 236 5.58 -10.35 -0.15
C ASN A 236 5.11 -11.43 0.81
N PHE A 237 4.93 -11.10 2.08
CA PHE A 237 4.54 -12.03 3.14
C PHE A 237 3.15 -11.69 3.68
N ASP A 238 2.41 -12.70 4.12
CA ASP A 238 1.14 -12.53 4.83
C ASP A 238 1.41 -12.01 6.25
N SER A 239 0.95 -10.79 6.55
CA SER A 239 1.09 -10.18 7.88
C SER A 239 0.39 -10.99 8.97
N ASN A 240 -0.68 -11.72 8.65
CA ASN A 240 -1.36 -12.56 9.64
C ASN A 240 -0.48 -13.72 10.14
N ALA A 241 0.58 -14.06 9.41
CA ALA A 241 1.50 -15.13 9.78
C ALA A 241 2.65 -14.66 10.71
N GLU A 242 2.70 -13.38 11.11
CA GLU A 242 3.77 -12.81 11.94
C GLU A 242 4.07 -13.66 13.19
N TYR A 243 3.02 -14.12 13.88
CA TYR A 243 3.14 -14.91 15.11
C TYR A 243 3.99 -16.17 14.96
N ARG A 244 4.04 -16.76 13.75
CA ARG A 244 4.82 -17.98 13.43
C ARG A 244 6.03 -17.71 12.52
N GLN A 245 6.15 -16.52 11.93
CA GLN A 245 7.24 -16.14 11.01
C GLN A 245 8.19 -15.09 11.62
N LYS A 246 8.47 -15.15 12.93
CA LYS A 246 9.29 -14.14 13.64
C LYS A 246 10.60 -13.78 12.94
N LYS A 247 11.36 -14.77 12.45
CA LYS A 247 12.62 -14.56 11.71
C LYS A 247 12.44 -13.64 10.50
N VAL A 248 11.32 -13.74 9.78
CA VAL A 248 11.04 -12.93 8.58
C VAL A 248 10.66 -11.51 8.97
N PHE A 249 9.80 -11.34 9.99
CA PHE A 249 9.34 -10.02 10.44
C PHE A 249 10.42 -9.22 11.16
N GLU A 250 11.40 -9.89 11.78
CA GLU A 250 12.63 -9.25 12.30
C GLU A 250 13.47 -8.60 11.19
N MET A 251 13.31 -9.00 9.92
CA MET A 251 14.02 -8.41 8.78
C MET A 251 13.34 -7.13 8.24
N GLN A 252 12.22 -6.70 8.82
CA GLN A 252 11.50 -5.52 8.36
C GLN A 252 12.35 -4.24 8.46
N ASP A 253 12.51 -3.53 7.34
CA ASP A 253 13.23 -2.26 7.29
C ASP A 253 12.28 -1.06 7.36
N TRP A 254 12.06 -0.58 8.59
CA TRP A 254 11.24 0.60 8.87
C TRP A 254 11.77 1.90 8.24
N THR A 255 13.04 1.97 7.81
CA THR A 255 13.58 3.17 7.16
C THR A 255 12.99 3.42 5.78
N GLN A 256 12.39 2.39 5.20
CA GLN A 256 11.79 2.41 3.87
C GLN A 256 10.29 2.77 3.90
N GLU A 257 9.68 2.78 5.08
CA GLU A 257 8.27 3.06 5.29
C GLU A 257 8.06 4.52 5.72
N ASP A 258 6.83 5.01 5.60
CA ASP A 258 6.51 6.34 6.12
C ASP A 258 6.64 6.31 7.67
N PRO A 259 7.31 7.28 8.30
CA PRO A 259 7.38 7.37 9.76
C PRO A 259 6.01 7.33 10.44
N ARG A 260 4.97 7.84 9.78
CA ARG A 260 3.58 7.82 10.26
C ARG A 260 3.01 6.40 10.24
N ASP A 261 3.33 5.61 9.21
CA ASP A 261 2.95 4.19 9.15
C ASP A 261 3.55 3.41 10.33
N ARG A 262 4.82 3.69 10.65
CA ARG A 262 5.51 3.07 11.80
C ARG A 262 4.88 3.45 13.13
N GLN A 263 4.49 4.71 13.31
CA GLN A 263 3.81 5.14 14.53
C GLN A 263 2.41 4.54 14.64
N ALA A 264 1.69 4.41 13.52
CA ALA A 264 0.39 3.76 13.46
C ALA A 264 0.48 2.27 13.84
N ALA A 265 1.47 1.54 13.32
CA ALA A 265 1.68 0.14 13.66
C ALA A 265 1.90 -0.08 15.18
N LYS A 266 2.62 0.84 15.85
CA LYS A 266 2.81 0.78 17.32
C LYS A 266 1.52 0.97 18.12
N ALA A 267 0.55 1.68 17.55
CA ALA A 267 -0.75 1.95 18.15
C ALA A 267 -1.83 0.98 17.68
N ASP A 268 -1.46 -0.07 16.93
CA ASP A 268 -2.37 -1.02 16.29
C ASP A 268 -3.42 -0.32 15.41
N LEU A 269 -2.95 0.63 14.60
CA LEU A 269 -3.74 1.41 13.66
C LEU A 269 -3.34 1.08 12.23
N ASN A 270 -4.33 0.81 11.37
CA ASN A 270 -4.10 0.63 9.94
C ASN A 270 -4.09 2.01 9.26
N TYR A 271 -2.91 2.59 9.07
CA TYR A 271 -2.73 3.90 8.44
C TYR A 271 -2.02 3.78 7.09
N ILE A 272 -2.43 4.60 6.13
CA ILE A 272 -1.71 4.83 4.87
C ILE A 272 -1.81 6.33 4.56
N GLY A 273 -0.66 7.01 4.45
CA GLY A 273 -0.61 8.39 4.01
C GLY A 273 -0.94 8.54 2.52
N LEU A 274 -1.71 9.58 2.18
CA LEU A 274 -2.06 9.99 0.82
C LEU A 274 -1.69 11.47 0.60
N ASP A 275 -1.90 11.99 -0.61
CA ASP A 275 -1.48 13.35 -0.98
C ASP A 275 -2.56 14.44 -0.76
N GLY A 276 -3.73 14.09 -0.24
CA GLY A 276 -4.83 15.02 -0.04
C GLY A 276 -4.70 15.94 1.17
N THR A 277 -5.79 16.64 1.46
CA THR A 277 -5.89 17.70 2.50
C THR A 277 -6.93 17.40 3.57
N ILE A 278 -7.77 16.38 3.38
CA ILE A 278 -8.83 16.02 4.33
C ILE A 278 -8.44 14.73 5.06
N GLY A 279 -8.14 14.85 6.34
CA GLY A 279 -7.83 13.73 7.21
C GLY A 279 -9.05 12.84 7.43
N CYS A 280 -8.88 11.52 7.40
CA CYS A 280 -9.95 10.56 7.64
C CYS A 280 -9.65 9.73 8.89
N LEU A 281 -10.63 9.61 9.79
CA LEU A 281 -10.58 8.70 10.94
C LEU A 281 -11.86 7.87 10.96
N VAL A 282 -11.74 6.59 10.66
CA VAL A 282 -12.90 5.71 10.44
C VAL A 282 -12.69 4.38 11.14
N ASN A 283 -13.78 3.70 11.53
CA ASN A 283 -13.71 2.32 11.96
C ASN A 283 -14.21 1.36 10.86
N GLY A 284 -13.44 0.32 10.60
CA GLY A 284 -13.67 -0.67 9.54
C GLY A 284 -13.11 -0.24 8.18
N ALA A 285 -12.23 -1.06 7.62
CA ALA A 285 -11.57 -0.81 6.33
C ALA A 285 -12.53 -0.48 5.17
N GLY A 286 -13.66 -1.18 5.07
CA GLY A 286 -14.67 -0.93 4.02
C GLY A 286 -15.31 0.46 4.14
N LEU A 287 -15.63 0.88 5.36
CA LEU A 287 -16.19 2.21 5.62
C LEU A 287 -15.12 3.29 5.42
N ALA A 288 -13.85 3.01 5.76
CA ALA A 288 -12.73 3.91 5.53
C ALA A 288 -12.53 4.21 4.04
N MET A 289 -12.55 3.17 3.19
CA MET A 289 -12.52 3.33 1.73
C MET A 289 -13.72 4.12 1.20
N ALA A 290 -14.94 3.76 1.60
CA ALA A 290 -16.15 4.47 1.19
C ALA A 290 -16.13 5.96 1.62
N THR A 291 -15.54 6.26 2.78
CA THR A 291 -15.39 7.63 3.28
C THR A 291 -14.41 8.44 2.42
N MET A 292 -13.31 7.84 2.00
CA MET A 292 -12.38 8.48 1.06
C MET A 292 -13.03 8.72 -0.32
N ASP A 293 -13.78 7.73 -0.81
CA ASP A 293 -14.46 7.83 -2.10
C ASP A 293 -15.53 8.92 -2.10
N ILE A 294 -16.33 9.04 -1.04
CA ILE A 294 -17.36 10.08 -0.96
C ILE A 294 -16.77 11.48 -0.77
N ILE A 295 -15.65 11.63 -0.05
CA ILE A 295 -14.89 12.89 -0.01
C ILE A 295 -14.46 13.26 -1.44
N LYS A 296 -13.92 12.30 -2.19
CA LYS A 296 -13.47 12.53 -3.57
C LYS A 296 -14.64 12.87 -4.50
N LEU A 297 -15.78 12.21 -4.32
CA LEU A 297 -17.01 12.46 -5.08
C LEU A 297 -17.49 13.91 -4.94
N HIS A 298 -17.36 14.49 -3.73
CA HIS A 298 -17.71 15.89 -3.47
C HIS A 298 -16.61 16.90 -3.79
N GLY A 299 -15.53 16.48 -4.47
CA GLY A 299 -14.45 17.36 -4.94
C GLY A 299 -13.25 17.48 -3.98
N GLY A 300 -13.33 16.88 -2.78
CA GLY A 300 -12.23 16.84 -1.83
C GLY A 300 -11.08 15.91 -2.22
N THR A 301 -10.03 15.94 -1.41
CA THR A 301 -8.90 14.99 -1.54
C THR A 301 -8.59 14.36 -0.18
N PRO A 302 -8.76 13.04 -0.01
CA PRO A 302 -8.42 12.38 1.24
C PRO A 302 -6.91 12.38 1.47
N ALA A 303 -6.49 12.81 2.65
CA ALA A 303 -5.09 12.90 3.05
C ALA A 303 -4.52 11.57 3.58
N ASN A 304 -5.38 10.64 3.97
CA ASN A 304 -4.98 9.34 4.47
C ASN A 304 -6.13 8.34 4.41
N PHE A 305 -5.76 7.06 4.43
CA PHE A 305 -6.61 5.97 4.92
C PHE A 305 -6.25 5.73 6.40
N LEU A 306 -7.25 5.60 7.27
CA LEU A 306 -7.04 5.18 8.66
C LEU A 306 -8.24 4.39 9.16
N ASP A 307 -7.98 3.16 9.57
CA ASP A 307 -8.93 2.26 10.24
C ASP A 307 -8.51 2.01 11.70
N VAL A 308 -9.33 2.46 12.65
CA VAL A 308 -9.15 2.25 14.10
C VAL A 308 -9.69 0.89 14.61
N GLY A 309 -10.36 0.12 13.75
CA GLY A 309 -10.97 -1.16 14.08
C GLY A 309 -12.31 -1.06 14.83
N GLY A 310 -12.99 -2.19 14.99
CA GLY A 310 -14.35 -2.26 15.57
C GLY A 310 -14.43 -1.97 17.07
N GLY A 311 -13.31 -1.98 17.79
CA GLY A 311 -13.22 -1.77 19.24
C GLY A 311 -12.39 -0.55 19.63
N ALA A 312 -12.49 0.54 18.84
CA ALA A 312 -11.64 1.72 18.96
C ALA A 312 -11.61 2.32 20.38
N THR A 313 -10.45 2.27 21.03
CA THR A 313 -10.26 2.88 22.36
C THR A 313 -10.02 4.38 22.27
N ALA A 314 -10.27 5.12 23.36
CA ALA A 314 -9.95 6.55 23.42
C ALA A 314 -8.45 6.85 23.16
N HIS A 315 -7.58 5.92 23.57
CA HIS A 315 -6.14 6.01 23.28
C HIS A 315 -5.85 5.90 21.78
N GLN A 316 -6.42 4.92 21.09
CA GLN A 316 -6.29 4.76 19.64
C GLN A 316 -6.83 5.97 18.88
N VAL A 317 -7.96 6.54 19.30
CA VAL A 317 -8.50 7.79 18.71
C VAL A 317 -7.53 8.95 18.88
N THR A 318 -6.90 9.07 20.05
CA THR A 318 -5.91 10.13 20.32
C THR A 318 -4.66 9.97 19.46
N GLU A 319 -4.12 8.75 19.35
CA GLU A 319 -2.97 8.48 18.47
C GLU A 319 -3.32 8.69 17.00
N ALA A 320 -4.55 8.35 16.58
CA ALA A 320 -5.04 8.63 15.24
C ALA A 320 -5.07 10.14 14.93
N PHE A 321 -5.55 10.97 15.88
CA PHE A 321 -5.50 12.42 15.72
C PHE A 321 -4.06 12.94 15.63
N LYS A 322 -3.13 12.44 16.46
CA LYS A 322 -1.70 12.81 16.38
C LYS A 322 -1.11 12.47 15.01
N LEU A 323 -1.42 11.29 14.47
CA LEU A 323 -0.95 10.85 13.15
C LEU A 323 -1.47 11.76 12.04
N ILE A 324 -2.78 12.01 12.00
CA ILE A 324 -3.39 12.85 10.97
C ILE A 324 -2.83 14.28 11.03
N THR A 325 -2.72 14.85 12.24
CA THR A 325 -2.30 16.24 12.44
C THR A 325 -0.79 16.45 12.31
N SER A 326 0.00 15.37 12.29
CA SER A 326 1.43 15.44 11.94
C SER A 326 1.66 15.87 10.49
N ASP A 327 0.67 15.67 9.60
CA ASP A 327 0.71 16.14 8.23
C ASP A 327 0.18 17.58 8.12
N ARG A 328 1.08 18.51 7.83
CA ARG A 328 0.76 19.94 7.68
C ARG A 328 -0.16 20.24 6.49
N LYS A 329 -0.29 19.30 5.54
CA LYS A 329 -1.23 19.41 4.40
C LYS A 329 -2.68 19.26 4.86
N VAL A 330 -2.93 18.64 6.01
CA VAL A 330 -4.28 18.44 6.52
C VAL A 330 -4.90 19.78 6.93
N GLN A 331 -6.09 20.05 6.40
CA GLN A 331 -6.84 21.28 6.60
C GLN A 331 -8.17 21.06 7.32
N ALA A 332 -8.74 19.87 7.22
CA ALA A 332 -9.95 19.46 7.90
C ALA A 332 -9.89 17.96 8.21
N ILE A 333 -10.64 17.49 9.20
CA ILE A 333 -10.75 16.06 9.54
C ILE A 333 -12.20 15.63 9.45
N LEU A 334 -12.45 14.49 8.78
CA LEU A 334 -13.71 13.75 8.86
C LEU A 334 -13.53 12.52 9.75
N VAL A 335 -14.25 12.52 10.88
CA VAL A 335 -14.41 11.36 11.74
C VAL A 335 -15.73 10.68 11.40
N ASN A 336 -15.69 9.45 10.92
CA ASN A 336 -16.90 8.68 10.60
C ASN A 336 -16.85 7.35 11.37
N ILE A 337 -17.60 7.26 12.46
CA ILE A 337 -17.59 6.09 13.34
C ILE A 337 -18.99 5.48 13.44
N PHE A 338 -19.08 4.20 13.10
CA PHE A 338 -20.25 3.38 13.38
C PHE A 338 -20.03 2.60 14.67
N GLY A 339 -20.63 3.04 15.76
CA GLY A 339 -20.40 2.58 17.13
C GLY A 339 -20.49 1.06 17.29
N GLY A 340 -21.40 0.38 16.59
CA GLY A 340 -21.52 -1.08 16.67
C GLY A 340 -21.70 -1.54 18.12
N ILE A 341 -20.65 -2.13 18.71
CA ILE A 341 -20.60 -2.56 20.13
C ILE A 341 -20.28 -1.43 21.12
N MET A 342 -19.77 -0.30 20.64
CA MET A 342 -19.41 0.87 21.43
C MET A 342 -20.52 1.91 21.46
N ARG A 343 -20.56 2.68 22.55
CA ARG A 343 -21.53 3.77 22.74
C ARG A 343 -20.97 5.09 22.23
N CYS A 344 -21.79 5.85 21.50
CA CYS A 344 -21.35 7.08 20.85
C CYS A 344 -20.96 8.18 21.83
N ASP A 345 -21.57 8.21 23.03
CA ASP A 345 -21.25 9.16 24.09
C ASP A 345 -19.80 9.03 24.58
N VAL A 346 -19.32 7.79 24.75
CA VAL A 346 -17.93 7.50 25.14
C VAL A 346 -16.94 7.89 24.03
N ILE A 347 -17.30 7.63 22.78
CA ILE A 347 -16.47 7.98 21.61
C ILE A 347 -16.38 9.50 21.48
N ALA A 348 -17.51 10.22 21.60
CA ALA A 348 -17.54 11.68 21.58
C ALA A 348 -16.68 12.29 22.68
N GLN A 349 -16.71 11.74 23.91
CA GLN A 349 -15.80 12.16 24.98
C GLN A 349 -14.33 11.95 24.60
N GLY A 350 -13.99 10.80 24.03
CA GLY A 350 -12.63 10.52 23.55
C GLY A 350 -12.16 11.50 22.47
N ILE A 351 -13.05 11.86 21.54
CA ILE A 351 -12.77 12.89 20.52
C ILE A 351 -12.54 14.26 21.18
N ILE A 352 -13.45 14.70 22.05
CA ILE A 352 -13.36 16.00 22.73
C ILE A 352 -12.06 16.10 23.54
N MET A 353 -11.69 15.03 24.25
CA MET A 353 -10.44 14.96 25.00
C MET A 353 -9.22 15.06 24.07
N ALA A 354 -9.18 14.26 23.00
CA ALA A 354 -8.06 14.29 22.05
C ALA A 354 -7.90 15.66 21.39
N VAL A 355 -9.00 16.30 20.99
CA VAL A 355 -9.01 17.63 20.37
C VAL A 355 -8.49 18.69 21.34
N ARG A 356 -8.90 18.63 22.60
CA ARG A 356 -8.45 19.55 23.65
C ARG A 356 -6.98 19.35 24.00
N ASP A 357 -6.55 18.11 24.21
CA ASP A 357 -5.20 17.78 24.65
C ASP A 357 -4.14 18.10 23.58
N LEU A 358 -4.52 17.97 22.30
CA LEU A 358 -3.66 18.30 21.15
C LEU A 358 -3.82 19.75 20.67
N ASP A 359 -4.70 20.53 21.30
CA ASP A 359 -5.02 21.91 20.92
C ASP A 359 -5.33 22.10 19.42
N LEU A 360 -6.15 21.22 18.86
CA LEU A 360 -6.40 21.19 17.41
C LEU A 360 -7.18 22.42 16.95
N LYS A 361 -6.63 23.13 15.95
CA LYS A 361 -7.22 24.35 15.38
C LYS A 361 -8.02 24.13 14.10
N ILE A 362 -7.77 23.01 13.42
CA ILE A 362 -8.44 22.65 12.17
C ILE A 362 -9.89 22.20 12.44
N PRO A 363 -10.83 22.49 11.52
CA PRO A 363 -12.22 22.06 11.64
C PRO A 363 -12.33 20.53 11.61
N ILE A 364 -13.21 19.99 12.46
CA ILE A 364 -13.48 18.56 12.57
C ILE A 364 -14.96 18.34 12.31
N VAL A 365 -15.27 17.50 11.33
CA VAL A 365 -16.63 17.02 11.07
C VAL A 365 -16.72 15.60 11.62
N VAL A 366 -17.73 15.35 12.43
CA VAL A 366 -17.93 14.07 13.12
C VAL A 366 -19.29 13.51 12.72
N ARG A 367 -19.30 12.27 12.25
CA ARG A 367 -20.51 11.50 12.01
C ARG A 367 -20.46 10.24 12.87
N LEU A 368 -21.34 10.18 13.88
CA LEU A 368 -21.48 9.03 14.78
C LEU A 368 -22.82 8.34 14.51
N GLN A 369 -22.81 7.01 14.43
CA GLN A 369 -24.02 6.19 14.34
C GLN A 369 -23.96 5.05 15.35
N GLY A 370 -25.04 4.76 16.05
CA GLY A 370 -25.09 3.68 17.03
C GLY A 370 -25.94 4.02 18.24
N THR A 371 -25.53 3.54 19.42
CA THR A 371 -26.24 3.79 20.68
C THR A 371 -25.87 5.16 21.26
N ARG A 372 -26.84 5.84 21.90
CA ARG A 372 -26.67 7.16 22.55
C ARG A 372 -26.09 8.25 21.63
N VAL A 373 -26.51 8.28 20.36
CA VAL A 373 -26.05 9.28 19.39
C VAL A 373 -26.49 10.69 19.80
N ASP A 374 -27.72 10.87 20.27
CA ASP A 374 -28.23 12.18 20.67
C ASP A 374 -27.44 12.77 21.85
N ASP A 375 -27.10 11.93 22.83
CA ASP A 375 -26.23 12.32 23.94
C ASP A 375 -24.83 12.71 23.45
N ALA A 376 -24.29 11.97 22.47
CA ALA A 376 -23.00 12.27 21.87
C ALA A 376 -22.99 13.63 21.12
N LYS A 377 -24.05 13.92 20.37
CA LYS A 377 -24.24 15.22 19.70
C LYS A 377 -24.36 16.35 20.72
N ALA A 378 -25.15 16.16 21.79
CA ALA A 378 -25.28 17.15 22.85
C ALA A 378 -23.94 17.43 23.55
N LEU A 379 -23.12 16.39 23.78
CA LEU A 379 -21.77 16.54 24.33
C LEU A 379 -20.84 17.34 23.40
N ILE A 380 -20.91 17.09 22.09
CA ILE A 380 -20.12 17.82 21.09
C ILE A 380 -20.58 19.28 21.01
N ALA A 381 -21.88 19.54 20.92
CA ALA A 381 -22.46 20.87 20.82
C ALA A 381 -22.23 21.73 22.08
N ALA A 382 -22.20 21.10 23.26
CA ALA A 382 -21.87 21.79 24.51
C ALA A 382 -20.37 22.11 24.64
N SER A 383 -19.50 21.52 23.81
CA SER A 383 -18.06 21.79 23.83
C SER A 383 -17.75 23.11 23.12
N PRO A 384 -16.78 23.91 23.60
CA PRO A 384 -16.35 25.13 22.91
C PRO A 384 -15.45 24.83 21.69
N LEU A 385 -15.35 23.57 21.29
CA LEU A 385 -14.42 23.10 20.27
C LEU A 385 -15.04 23.20 18.87
N LYS A 386 -14.20 23.34 17.85
CA LYS A 386 -14.62 23.46 16.44
C LYS A 386 -14.99 22.08 15.85
N ILE A 387 -15.97 21.43 16.45
CA ILE A 387 -16.44 20.09 16.09
C ILE A 387 -17.89 20.19 15.61
N LEU A 388 -18.13 19.83 14.34
CA LEU A 388 -19.46 19.78 13.75
C LEU A 388 -19.98 18.34 13.73
N ALA A 389 -21.14 18.09 14.33
CA ALA A 389 -21.80 16.79 14.26
C ALA A 389 -22.74 16.71 13.05
N CYS A 390 -22.66 15.62 12.28
CA CYS A 390 -23.54 15.33 11.14
C CYS A 390 -24.19 13.95 11.29
N ASP A 391 -25.34 13.76 10.63
CA ASP A 391 -26.13 12.53 10.74
C ASP A 391 -25.82 11.59 9.58
N ASP A 392 -25.83 12.16 8.39
CA ASP A 392 -25.62 11.47 7.13
C ASP A 392 -24.18 11.59 6.62
N LEU A 393 -23.72 10.55 5.93
CA LEU A 393 -22.37 10.51 5.39
C LEU A 393 -22.17 11.48 4.22
N ASP A 394 -23.18 11.67 3.36
CA ASP A 394 -23.14 12.60 2.23
C ASP A 394 -23.08 14.05 2.72
N GLU A 395 -23.86 14.37 3.77
CA GLU A 395 -23.79 15.66 4.44
C GLU A 395 -22.42 15.90 5.06
N ALA A 396 -21.92 14.94 5.85
CA ALA A 396 -20.61 15.05 6.50
C ALA A 396 -19.47 15.27 5.47
N ALA A 397 -19.53 14.57 4.34
CA ALA A 397 -18.58 14.70 3.23
C ALA A 397 -18.66 16.10 2.58
N LYS A 398 -19.87 16.59 2.25
CA LYS A 398 -20.05 17.94 1.72
C LYS A 398 -19.53 19.01 2.69
N MET A 399 -19.78 18.85 3.98
CA MET A 399 -19.36 19.80 5.00
C MET A 399 -17.85 19.83 5.18
N VAL A 400 -17.18 18.67 5.27
CA VAL A 400 -15.73 18.63 5.44
C VAL A 400 -15.00 19.20 4.22
N VAL A 401 -15.50 18.96 3.00
CA VAL A 401 -14.92 19.53 1.78
C VAL A 401 -15.02 21.06 1.78
N LYS A 402 -16.22 21.60 2.03
CA LYS A 402 -16.42 23.06 2.12
C LYS A 402 -15.53 23.69 3.19
N LEU A 403 -15.42 23.08 4.36
CA LEU A 403 -14.57 23.60 5.43
C LEU A 403 -13.08 23.57 5.04
N SER A 404 -12.64 22.50 4.36
CA SER A 404 -11.27 22.41 3.84
C SER A 404 -10.98 23.50 2.80
N GLU A 405 -11.91 23.76 1.88
CA GLU A 405 -11.78 24.82 0.87
C GLU A 405 -11.71 26.21 1.52
N ILE A 406 -12.54 26.48 2.52
CA ILE A 406 -12.49 27.74 3.27
C ILE A 406 -11.13 27.91 3.97
N VAL A 407 -10.59 26.84 4.58
CA VAL A 407 -9.25 26.86 5.20
C VAL A 407 -8.16 27.07 4.15
N SER A 408 -8.26 26.45 2.98
CA SER A 408 -7.35 26.69 1.85
C SER A 408 -7.34 28.16 1.44
N LEU A 409 -8.51 28.72 1.16
CA LEU A 409 -8.66 30.11 0.74
C LEU A 409 -8.16 31.10 1.81
N ALA A 410 -8.41 30.82 3.07
CA ALA A 410 -7.91 31.62 4.18
C ALA A 410 -6.37 31.60 4.27
N LYS A 411 -5.75 30.43 4.08
CA LYS A 411 -4.28 30.30 4.03
C LYS A 411 -3.69 31.06 2.84
N GLU A 412 -4.31 30.97 1.67
CA GLU A 412 -3.89 31.70 0.47
C GLU A 412 -4.01 33.22 0.63
N ALA A 413 -5.10 33.67 1.26
CA ALA A 413 -5.34 35.08 1.56
C ALA A 413 -4.58 35.59 2.81
N GLN A 414 -3.85 34.71 3.52
CA GLN A 414 -3.14 35.03 4.77
C GLN A 414 -4.03 35.65 5.86
N VAL A 415 -5.27 35.14 5.98
CA VAL A 415 -6.24 35.58 6.99
C VAL A 415 -6.55 34.46 7.97
N ASP A 416 -6.72 34.82 9.24
CA ASP A 416 -7.20 33.88 10.26
C ASP A 416 -8.71 33.79 10.23
N ILE A 417 -9.23 32.56 10.24
CA ILE A 417 -10.67 32.28 10.25
C ILE A 417 -11.10 31.61 11.55
N THR A 418 -12.22 32.10 12.09
CA THR A 418 -12.89 31.50 13.23
C THR A 418 -14.26 31.03 12.80
N PHE A 419 -14.48 29.71 12.84
CA PHE A 419 -15.77 29.11 12.56
C PHE A 419 -16.69 29.29 13.77
N GLN A 420 -17.91 29.76 13.51
CA GLN A 420 -19.03 29.67 14.45
C GLN A 420 -19.99 28.62 13.88
N LEU A 421 -20.15 27.52 14.60
CA LEU A 421 -20.98 26.39 14.16
C LEU A 421 -22.41 26.57 14.69
N PRO A 422 -23.44 26.17 13.93
CA PRO A 422 -24.81 26.16 14.43
C PRO A 422 -24.95 25.14 15.56
N ILE A 423 -25.82 25.46 16.54
CA ILE A 423 -26.16 24.59 17.68
C ILE A 423 -27.05 23.45 17.21
#